data_AF-A0A2A2M3Q2-F1
#
_entry.id   AF-A0A2A2M3Q2-F1
#
_cell.length_a   1.000
_cell.length_b   1.000
_cell.length_c   1.000
_cell.angle_alpha   90.00
_cell.angle_beta   90.00
_cell.angle_gamma   90.00
#
_symmetry.space_group_name_H-M   'P 1'
#
loop_
_entity.id
_entity.type
_entity.pdbx_description
1 polymer ?
#
loop_
_entity_poly.entity_id
_entity_poly.type
_entity_poly.pdbx_seq_one_letter_code
_entity_poly.pdbx_strand_id
1 'polypeptide(L)'
;MAKLGLPIFLDLKLHDIPNTVAKAIQALGPLEPAILTVHASGGRAMLEDAKAAAPLNTKVVAVTMLTSLDADDLTATGITGNAHDQVLRLTDLAHEAGIDGIVCSGEERRRPEARRHPPRGA
;
A
#
# COMPACT_ATOMS: atom_id res chain seq x y z
N MET A 1 16.79 -16.33 -3.62
CA MET A 1 16.75 -14.87 -3.73
C MET A 1 17.50 -14.20 -2.59
N ALA A 2 17.13 -14.40 -1.30
CA ALA A 2 17.93 -13.88 -0.18
C ALA A 2 19.41 -14.35 -0.20
N LYS A 3 19.63 -15.62 -0.56
CA LYS A 3 20.98 -16.21 -0.77
C LYS A 3 21.78 -15.60 -1.93
N LEU A 4 21.14 -14.83 -2.81
CA LEU A 4 21.77 -14.16 -3.96
C LEU A 4 22.09 -12.68 -3.68
N GLY A 5 21.74 -12.16 -2.49
CA GLY A 5 22.02 -10.77 -2.10
C GLY A 5 21.24 -9.70 -2.88
N LEU A 6 20.17 -10.07 -3.59
CA LEU A 6 19.34 -9.13 -4.35
C LEU A 6 18.13 -8.67 -3.52
N PRO A 7 17.69 -7.40 -3.65
CA PRO A 7 16.52 -6.89 -2.95
C PRO A 7 15.26 -7.63 -3.40
N ILE A 8 14.43 -8.04 -2.44
CA ILE A 8 13.20 -8.78 -2.69
C ILE A 8 12.01 -7.82 -2.65
N PHE A 9 11.19 -7.86 -3.69
CA PHE A 9 9.87 -7.25 -3.71
C PHE A 9 8.78 -8.33 -3.55
N LEU A 10 8.05 -8.28 -2.43
CA LEU A 10 6.94 -9.18 -2.14
C LEU A 10 5.60 -8.54 -2.54
N ASP A 11 5.17 -8.81 -3.77
CA ASP A 11 3.88 -8.32 -4.27
C ASP A 11 2.72 -9.24 -3.88
N LEU A 12 2.43 -9.32 -2.58
CA LEU A 12 1.41 -10.22 -2.01
C LEU A 12 0.03 -9.58 -1.90
N LYS A 13 -0.04 -8.25 -1.93
CA LYS A 13 -1.27 -7.45 -1.80
C LYS A 13 -2.09 -7.87 -0.57
N LEU A 14 -1.43 -7.94 0.60
CA LEU A 14 -2.09 -8.42 1.81
C LEU A 14 -3.34 -7.58 2.14
N HIS A 15 -4.43 -8.27 2.46
CA HIS A 15 -5.74 -7.66 2.71
C HIS A 15 -6.57 -8.57 3.63
N ASP A 16 -6.65 -8.20 4.90
CA ASP A 16 -7.38 -8.93 5.95
C ASP A 16 -7.62 -7.95 7.12
N ILE A 17 -8.12 -8.41 8.26
CA ILE A 17 -8.18 -7.59 9.47
C ILE A 17 -6.76 -7.21 9.96
N PRO A 18 -6.61 -6.09 10.70
CA PRO A 18 -5.30 -5.50 11.02
C PRO A 18 -4.28 -6.48 11.62
N ASN A 19 -4.69 -7.22 12.66
CA ASN A 19 -3.84 -8.19 13.35
C ASN A 19 -3.39 -9.36 12.45
N THR A 20 -4.23 -9.80 11.51
CA THR A 20 -3.86 -10.88 10.58
C THR A 20 -2.78 -10.42 9.61
N VAL A 21 -2.95 -9.22 9.03
CA VAL A 21 -1.96 -8.62 8.13
C VAL A 21 -0.64 -8.37 8.86
N ALA A 22 -0.69 -7.82 10.08
CA ALA A 22 0.51 -7.61 10.90
C ALA A 22 1.28 -8.91 11.16
N LYS A 23 0.57 -9.99 11.53
CA LYS A 23 1.19 -11.31 11.75
C LYS A 23 1.76 -11.91 10.47
N ALA A 24 1.08 -11.74 9.33
CA ALA A 24 1.59 -12.18 8.04
C ALA A 24 2.90 -11.46 7.70
N ILE A 25 2.97 -10.15 7.91
CA ILE A 25 4.18 -9.35 7.69
C ILE A 25 5.32 -9.80 8.62
N GLN A 26 5.05 -10.02 9.90
CA GLN A 26 6.05 -10.54 10.85
C GLN A 26 6.58 -11.92 10.42
N ALA A 27 5.71 -12.82 9.95
CA ALA A 27 6.10 -14.14 9.46
C ALA A 27 6.98 -14.08 8.20
N LEU A 28 6.85 -13.03 7.39
CA LEU A 28 7.68 -12.78 6.22
C LEU A 28 9.04 -12.15 6.56
N GLY A 29 9.23 -11.68 7.80
CA GLY A 29 10.46 -11.03 8.27
C GLY A 29 11.78 -11.74 7.92
N PRO A 30 11.89 -13.08 8.07
CA PRO A 30 13.11 -13.83 7.72
C PRO A 30 13.50 -13.76 6.23
N LEU A 31 12.61 -13.32 5.34
CA LEU A 31 12.91 -13.11 3.93
C LEU A 31 13.60 -11.76 3.68
N GLU A 32 13.65 -10.87 4.67
CA GLU A 32 14.20 -9.51 4.59
C GLU A 32 13.74 -8.75 3.33
N PRO A 33 12.42 -8.62 3.10
CA PRO A 33 11.92 -7.95 1.91
C PRO A 33 12.33 -6.48 1.90
N ALA A 34 12.82 -6.00 0.76
CA ALA A 34 13.06 -4.58 0.56
C ALA A 34 11.72 -3.82 0.46
N ILE A 35 10.72 -4.44 -0.19
CA ILE A 35 9.38 -3.88 -0.38
C ILE A 35 8.35 -5.00 -0.20
N LEU A 36 7.19 -4.71 0.40
CA LEU A 36 6.00 -5.57 0.37
C LEU A 36 4.73 -4.76 0.06
N THR A 37 3.71 -5.42 -0.50
CA THR A 37 2.43 -4.77 -0.82
C THR A 37 1.26 -5.14 0.12
N VAL A 38 0.42 -4.15 0.39
CA VAL A 38 -0.88 -4.28 1.08
C VAL A 38 -1.98 -3.59 0.26
N HIS A 39 -3.25 -3.92 0.44
CA HIS A 39 -4.35 -3.18 -0.19
C HIS A 39 -4.80 -1.98 0.65
N ALA A 40 -4.85 -0.78 0.06
CA ALA A 40 -5.35 0.43 0.72
C ALA A 40 -6.80 0.30 1.19
N SER A 41 -7.60 -0.50 0.48
CA SER A 41 -9.01 -0.76 0.80
C SER A 41 -9.22 -1.47 2.14
N GLY A 42 -8.17 -2.03 2.75
CA GLY A 42 -8.25 -2.63 4.08
C GLY A 42 -8.45 -1.62 5.23
N GLY A 43 -8.35 -0.32 4.92
CA GLY A 43 -8.65 0.74 5.87
C GLY A 43 -7.48 1.14 6.75
N ARG A 44 -7.61 2.32 7.38
CA ARG A 44 -6.55 2.97 8.17
C ARG A 44 -5.87 2.04 9.18
N ALA A 45 -6.66 1.39 10.03
CA ALA A 45 -6.13 0.55 11.09
C ALA A 45 -5.27 -0.61 10.54
N MET A 46 -5.69 -1.22 9.43
CA MET A 46 -4.90 -2.29 8.80
C MET A 46 -3.58 -1.75 8.25
N LEU A 47 -3.59 -0.57 7.64
CA LEU A 47 -2.41 0.08 7.08
C LEU A 47 -1.41 0.48 8.17
N GLU A 48 -1.89 1.07 9.26
CA GLU A 48 -1.06 1.46 10.41
C GLU A 48 -0.41 0.24 11.07
N ASP A 49 -1.18 -0.82 11.33
CA ASP A 49 -0.66 -2.08 11.88
C ASP A 49 0.33 -2.76 10.92
N ALA A 50 0.05 -2.73 9.61
CA ALA A 50 0.96 -3.26 8.60
C ALA A 50 2.30 -2.51 8.60
N LYS A 51 2.26 -1.18 8.69
CA LYS A 51 3.46 -0.35 8.76
C LYS A 51 4.25 -0.59 10.04
N ALA A 52 3.57 -0.72 11.18
CA ALA A 52 4.19 -0.99 12.47
C ALA A 52 4.82 -2.39 12.54
N ALA A 53 4.24 -3.38 11.86
CA ALA A 53 4.73 -4.76 11.84
C ALA A 53 5.91 -5.00 10.89
N ALA A 54 6.13 -4.10 9.92
CA ALA A 54 7.18 -4.26 8.93
C ALA A 54 8.58 -4.12 9.54
N PRO A 55 9.57 -4.94 9.10
CA PRO A 55 10.97 -4.73 9.49
C PRO A 55 11.45 -3.31 9.15
N LEU A 56 12.40 -2.78 9.92
CA LEU A 56 12.87 -1.39 9.79
C LEU A 56 13.32 -1.01 8.37
N ASN A 57 13.93 -1.96 7.65
CA ASN A 57 14.45 -1.77 6.29
C ASN A 57 13.45 -2.16 5.19
N THR A 58 12.23 -2.54 5.55
CA THR A 58 11.18 -2.92 4.60
C THR A 58 10.25 -1.74 4.32
N LYS A 59 10.04 -1.45 3.04
CA LYS A 59 9.01 -0.49 2.60
C LYS A 59 7.67 -1.20 2.45
N VAL A 60 6.63 -0.62 3.05
CA VAL A 60 5.24 -1.05 2.83
C VAL A 60 4.64 -0.13 1.80
N VAL A 61 4.12 -0.70 0.70
CA VAL A 61 3.53 0.04 -0.41
C VAL A 61 2.08 -0.39 -0.58
N ALA A 62 1.16 0.57 -0.67
CA ALA A 62 -0.25 0.27 -0.81
C ALA A 62 -0.69 0.15 -2.28
N VAL A 63 -1.47 -0.87 -2.59
CA VAL A 63 -2.23 -0.98 -3.84
C VAL A 63 -3.55 -0.24 -3.65
N THR A 64 -3.84 0.74 -4.51
CA THR A 64 -5.09 1.51 -4.49
C THR A 64 -6.19 0.75 -5.22
N MET A 65 -6.22 0.84 -6.55
CA MET A 65 -7.14 0.12 -7.42
C MET A 65 -6.36 -0.83 -8.32
N LEU A 66 -6.93 -2.00 -8.59
CA LEU A 66 -6.38 -2.90 -9.60
C LEU A 66 -6.69 -2.34 -10.99
N THR A 67 -5.70 -2.31 -11.86
CA THR A 67 -5.84 -1.81 -13.24
C THR A 67 -6.78 -2.67 -14.11
N SER A 68 -7.19 -3.84 -13.60
CA SER A 68 -8.14 -4.74 -14.25
C SER A 68 -9.60 -4.38 -13.97
N LEU A 69 -9.88 -3.45 -13.06
CA LEU A 69 -11.24 -3.08 -12.69
C LEU A 69 -11.77 -1.95 -13.59
N ASP A 70 -13.00 -2.11 -14.07
CA ASP A 70 -13.70 -1.10 -14.85
C ASP A 70 -14.88 -0.46 -14.09
N ALA A 71 -15.63 0.43 -14.74
CA ALA A 71 -16.74 1.15 -14.11
C ALA A 71 -17.87 0.21 -13.60
N ASP A 72 -18.09 -0.92 -14.28
CA ASP A 72 -19.11 -1.89 -13.90
C ASP A 72 -18.66 -2.65 -12.65
N ASP A 73 -17.37 -3.04 -12.56
CA ASP A 73 -16.79 -3.66 -11.37
C ASP A 73 -16.86 -2.74 -10.13
N LEU A 74 -16.55 -1.45 -10.31
CA LEU A 74 -16.65 -0.46 -9.23
C LEU A 74 -18.09 -0.35 -8.73
N THR A 75 -19.05 -0.27 -9.66
CA THR A 75 -20.47 -0.20 -9.31
C THR A 75 -20.93 -1.48 -8.59
N ALA A 76 -20.52 -2.65 -9.08
CA ALA A 76 -20.86 -3.95 -8.48
C ALA A 76 -20.32 -4.11 -7.05
N THR A 77 -19.20 -3.45 -6.72
CA THR A 77 -18.58 -3.45 -5.39
C THR A 77 -19.01 -2.28 -4.50
N GLY A 78 -19.93 -1.44 -4.97
CA GLY A 78 -20.47 -0.31 -4.21
C GLY A 78 -19.56 0.92 -4.17
N ILE A 79 -18.53 0.98 -5.02
CA ILE A 79 -17.67 2.16 -5.19
C ILE A 79 -18.41 3.16 -6.07
N THR A 80 -18.69 4.34 -5.52
CA THR A 80 -19.36 5.42 -6.25
C THR A 80 -18.35 6.41 -6.86
N GLY A 81 -18.75 7.03 -7.96
CA GLY A 81 -17.90 7.94 -8.74
C GLY A 81 -17.00 7.21 -9.73
N ASN A 82 -15.96 7.89 -10.20
CA ASN A 82 -15.02 7.32 -11.16
C ASN A 82 -13.79 6.68 -10.46
N ALA A 83 -13.07 5.85 -11.19
CA ALA A 83 -11.89 5.15 -10.69
C ALA A 83 -10.77 6.09 -10.21
N HIS A 84 -10.56 7.21 -10.90
CA HIS A 84 -9.54 8.19 -10.54
C HIS A 84 -9.79 8.79 -9.15
N ASP A 85 -11.03 9.17 -8.85
CA ASP A 85 -11.38 9.73 -7.55
C ASP A 85 -11.22 8.69 -6.43
N GLN A 86 -11.51 7.41 -6.71
CA GLN A 86 -11.27 6.33 -5.76
C GLN A 86 -9.77 6.11 -5.51
N VAL A 87 -8.94 6.14 -6.55
CA VAL A 87 -7.48 6.07 -6.42
C VAL A 87 -6.97 7.21 -5.54
N LEU A 88 -7.46 8.44 -5.73
CA LEU A 88 -7.08 9.58 -4.89
C LEU A 88 -7.47 9.39 -3.43
N ARG A 89 -8.71 8.97 -3.14
CA ARG A 89 -9.16 8.69 -1.77
C ARG A 89 -8.29 7.65 -1.07
N LEU A 90 -7.97 6.56 -1.76
CA LEU A 90 -7.13 5.49 -1.22
C LEU A 90 -5.66 5.91 -1.08
N THR A 91 -5.17 6.79 -1.96
CA THR A 91 -3.83 7.38 -1.86
C THR A 91 -3.71 8.26 -0.63
N ASP A 92 -4.68 9.15 -0.41
CA ASP A 92 -4.71 10.04 0.76
C ASP A 92 -4.80 9.21 2.06
N LEU A 93 -5.67 8.18 2.08
CA LEU A 93 -5.76 7.25 3.21
C LEU A 93 -4.43 6.57 3.52
N ALA A 94 -3.74 6.05 2.50
CA ALA A 94 -2.45 5.39 2.68
C ALA A 94 -1.37 6.37 3.18
N HIS A 95 -1.35 7.60 2.64
CA HIS A 95 -0.44 8.65 3.08
C HIS A 95 -0.67 9.00 4.56
N GLU A 96 -1.92 9.22 4.95
CA GLU A 96 -2.30 9.55 6.32
C GLU A 96 -2.05 8.40 7.31
N ALA A 97 -2.02 7.15 6.84
CA ALA A 97 -1.67 5.96 7.63
C ALA A 97 -0.15 5.72 7.74
N GLY A 98 0.68 6.56 7.11
CA GLY A 98 2.14 6.46 7.19
C GLY A 98 2.76 5.37 6.32
N ILE A 99 2.04 4.87 5.31
CA ILE A 99 2.56 3.94 4.29
C ILE A 99 3.67 4.61 3.47
N ASP A 100 4.72 3.87 3.08
CA ASP A 100 5.90 4.44 2.42
C ASP A 100 5.67 4.85 0.96
N GLY A 101 4.60 4.37 0.33
CA GLY A 101 4.24 4.72 -1.04
C GLY A 101 3.00 3.97 -1.53
N ILE A 102 2.66 4.19 -2.80
CA ILE A 102 1.59 3.49 -3.49
C ILE A 102 2.09 2.83 -4.78
N VAL A 103 1.42 1.76 -5.19
CA VAL A 103 1.52 1.25 -6.57
C VAL A 103 0.64 2.13 -7.45
N CYS A 104 1.21 2.67 -8.53
CA CYS A 104 0.49 3.49 -9.50
C CYS A 104 0.81 3.08 -10.94
N SER A 105 -0.14 3.31 -11.83
CA SER A 105 0.05 3.14 -13.27
C SER A 105 0.94 4.24 -13.85
N GLY A 106 1.51 3.98 -15.05
CA GLY A 106 2.32 4.99 -15.75
C GLY A 106 1.57 6.28 -16.05
N GLU A 107 0.26 6.18 -16.31
CA GLU A 107 -0.63 7.32 -16.59
C GLU A 107 -0.96 8.13 -15.33
N GLU A 108 -1.10 7.45 -14.17
CA GLU A 108 -1.30 8.08 -12.86
C GLU A 108 -0.08 8.90 -12.40
N ARG A 109 1.09 8.67 -13.00
CA ARG A 109 2.33 9.38 -12.66
C ARG A 109 2.27 10.89 -12.97
N ARG A 110 1.28 11.35 -13.74
CA ARG A 110 1.06 12.78 -14.03
C ARG A 110 0.35 13.50 -12.88
N ARG A 111 1.01 13.62 -11.73
CA ARG A 111 0.75 14.70 -10.77
C ARG A 111 2.09 15.26 -10.27
N PRO A 112 2.33 16.59 -10.35
CA PRO A 112 3.48 17.22 -9.69
C PRO A 112 3.34 17.05 -8.17
N GLU A 113 4.47 16.84 -7.49
CA GLU A 113 4.60 16.73 -6.02
C GLU A 113 3.70 17.70 -5.26
N ALA A 114 2.49 17.28 -4.91
CA ALA A 114 1.63 18.04 -4.03
C ALA A 114 1.86 17.52 -2.62
N ARG A 115 2.64 18.29 -1.87
CA ARG A 115 2.91 18.21 -0.41
C ARG A 115 3.95 17.16 0.00
N ARG A 116 5.23 17.46 -0.25
CA ARG A 116 6.26 17.16 0.74
C ARG A 116 5.96 18.02 1.98
N HIS A 117 5.27 17.48 2.97
CA HIS A 117 5.20 18.10 4.29
C HIS A 117 6.55 17.87 5.00
N PRO A 118 7.13 18.87 5.69
CA PRO A 118 8.37 18.66 6.41
C PRO A 118 8.18 17.59 7.49
N PRO A 119 9.26 16.86 7.88
CA PRO A 119 9.18 15.86 8.93
C PRO A 119 8.62 16.50 10.21
N ARG A 120 7.61 15.87 10.80
CA ARG A 120 7.13 16.27 12.13
C ARG A 120 8.19 15.88 13.16
N GLY A 121 8.81 16.87 13.80
CA GLY A 121 9.61 16.70 15.02
C GLY A 121 11.12 16.71 14.80
N ALA A 122 11.72 17.88 15.08
CA ALA A 122 13.01 18.01 15.76
C ALA A 122 12.72 18.34 17.23
#